data_AF-A0A1C2DD02-F1
#
_entry.id   AF-A0A1C2DD02-F1
#
_cell.length_a   1.000
_cell.length_b   1.000
_cell.length_c   1.000
_cell.angle_alpha   90.00
_cell.angle_beta   90.00
_cell.angle_gamma   90.00
#
_symmetry.space_group_name_H-M   'P 1'
#
loop_
_entity.id
_entity.type
_entity.pdbx_description
1 polymer ?
#
loop_
_entity_poly.entity_id
_entity_poly.type
_entity_poly.pdbx_seq_one_letter_code
_entity_poly.pdbx_strand_id
1 'polypeptide(L)'
;MIISGLDIARFTGISLINPAADPSTWRTFCLVLEKETTWVKTAKFSPALREFYQDEDHRADFVVIETPLGIVMDYGAGAANPGDKRSINAATVASLNSLAGAAIGVLDGLGIPYGMLQPRSWHTSYFGSGFKPKDGDWKAASVAHARLQNVPLPVGNRQAQEDCADAVGAACSWTSKAIFVPEHHQRAYMDLRMSYGRVAA
;
A
#
# COMPACT_ATOMS: atom_id res chain seq x y z
N MET A 1 -17.01 -8.29 -2.85
CA MET A 1 -15.71 -7.93 -3.46
C MET A 1 -14.80 -7.39 -2.37
N ILE A 2 -13.59 -7.92 -2.26
CA ILE A 2 -12.56 -7.49 -1.33
C ILE A 2 -11.39 -6.91 -2.12
N ILE A 3 -11.11 -5.63 -1.90
CA ILE A 3 -9.94 -4.96 -2.41
C ILE A 3 -8.91 -4.89 -1.28
N SER A 4 -7.73 -5.40 -1.55
CA SER A 4 -6.61 -5.26 -0.63
C SER A 4 -5.74 -4.07 -0.99
N GLY A 5 -5.26 -3.35 0.01
CA GLY A 5 -4.23 -2.32 -0.13
C GLY A 5 -2.97 -2.75 0.58
N LEU A 6 -1.81 -2.52 -0.04
CA LEU A 6 -0.50 -2.80 0.52
C LEU A 6 0.33 -1.51 0.57
N ASP A 7 0.61 -1.03 1.78
CA ASP A 7 1.66 -0.03 2.04
C ASP A 7 2.92 -0.76 2.48
N ILE A 8 3.81 -1.04 1.52
CA ILE A 8 4.99 -1.88 1.73
C ILE A 8 6.09 -1.05 2.40
N ALA A 9 6.31 -1.31 3.68
CA ALA A 9 7.39 -0.72 4.46
C ALA A 9 7.93 -1.73 5.50
N ARG A 10 8.74 -1.24 6.45
CA ARG A 10 9.19 -2.03 7.62
C ARG A 10 8.01 -2.59 8.42
N PHE A 11 6.95 -1.81 8.49
CA PHE A 11 5.61 -2.21 8.92
C PHE A 11 4.78 -2.22 7.64
N THR A 12 4.54 -3.40 7.08
CA THR A 12 3.72 -3.48 5.88
C THR A 12 2.26 -3.43 6.30
N GLY A 13 1.62 -2.29 6.03
CA GLY A 13 0.19 -2.13 6.23
C GLY A 13 -0.58 -2.92 5.17
N ILE A 14 -1.60 -3.63 5.61
CA ILE A 14 -2.53 -4.38 4.77
C ILE A 14 -3.93 -3.94 5.15
N SER A 15 -4.75 -3.57 4.17
CA SER A 15 -6.17 -3.32 4.37
C SER A 15 -7.00 -4.28 3.54
N LEU A 16 -8.08 -4.82 4.07
CA LEU A 16 -9.10 -5.55 3.32
C LEU A 16 -10.40 -4.75 3.37
N ILE A 17 -10.75 -4.11 2.25
CA ILE A 17 -11.93 -3.26 2.15
C ILE A 17 -12.96 -3.90 1.22
N ASN A 18 -14.23 -3.73 1.54
CA ASN A 18 -15.31 -3.92 0.58
C ASN A 18 -15.86 -2.52 0.25
N PRO A 19 -15.58 -1.96 -0.95
CA PRO A 19 -16.01 -0.62 -1.30
C PRO A 19 -17.54 -0.41 -1.27
N ALA A 20 -18.33 -1.49 -1.28
CA ALA A 20 -19.78 -1.46 -1.18
C ALA A 20 -20.32 -1.65 0.26
N ALA A 21 -19.44 -1.89 1.24
CA ALA A 21 -19.81 -2.03 2.64
C ALA A 21 -19.37 -0.81 3.45
N ASP A 22 -19.98 -0.66 4.63
CA ASP A 22 -19.62 0.39 5.58
C ASP A 22 -18.13 0.27 5.99
N PRO A 23 -17.37 1.38 6.06
CA PRO A 23 -15.95 1.33 6.42
C PRO A 23 -15.65 0.72 7.79
N SER A 24 -16.62 0.72 8.72
CA SER A 24 -16.48 0.05 10.02
C SER A 24 -16.36 -1.47 9.92
N THR A 25 -16.76 -2.08 8.79
CA THR A 25 -16.61 -3.52 8.55
C THR A 25 -15.31 -3.86 7.82
N TRP A 26 -14.51 -2.86 7.44
CA TRP A 26 -13.21 -3.11 6.83
C TRP A 26 -12.22 -3.61 7.87
N ARG A 27 -11.14 -4.25 7.41
CA ARG A 27 -10.13 -4.83 8.30
C ARG A 27 -8.76 -4.31 7.92
N THR A 28 -7.91 -4.11 8.92
CA THR A 28 -6.49 -3.78 8.69
C THR A 28 -5.59 -4.72 9.48
N PHE A 29 -4.43 -5.00 8.91
CA PHE A 29 -3.41 -5.89 9.43
C PHE A 29 -2.04 -5.28 9.18
N CYS A 30 -1.05 -5.66 9.99
CA CYS A 30 0.31 -5.19 9.80
C CYS A 30 1.28 -6.36 9.89
N LEU A 31 2.08 -6.56 8.85
CA LEU A 31 3.24 -7.45 8.92
C LEU A 31 4.43 -6.66 9.46
N VAL A 32 5.00 -7.13 10.56
CA VAL A 32 6.08 -6.44 11.28
C VAL A 32 7.42 -7.11 10.98
N LEU A 33 8.31 -6.42 10.27
CA LEU A 33 9.61 -6.93 9.83
C LEU A 33 10.79 -6.15 10.44
N GLU A 34 10.65 -5.74 11.71
CA GLU A 34 11.61 -4.89 12.37
C GLU A 34 13.03 -5.49 12.46
N LYS A 35 14.04 -4.61 12.37
CA LYS A 35 15.47 -4.89 12.68
C LYS A 35 16.19 -5.95 11.82
N GLU A 36 15.54 -6.45 10.77
CA GLU A 36 16.15 -7.42 9.87
C GLU A 36 16.91 -6.77 8.69
N THR A 37 17.90 -7.48 8.15
CA THR A 37 18.56 -7.10 6.88
C THR A 37 17.64 -7.36 5.69
N THR A 38 17.87 -6.70 4.54
CA THR A 38 16.97 -6.77 3.36
C THR A 38 16.60 -8.19 2.94
N TRP A 39 17.58 -9.10 2.88
CA TRP A 39 17.33 -10.48 2.45
C TRP A 39 16.56 -11.28 3.50
N VAL A 40 16.85 -11.07 4.78
CA VAL A 40 16.10 -11.72 5.87
C VAL A 40 14.67 -11.19 5.93
N LYS A 41 14.45 -9.87 5.75
CA LYS A 41 13.11 -9.28 5.60
C LYS A 41 12.35 -9.94 4.47
N THR A 42 12.96 -10.03 3.29
CA THR A 42 12.33 -10.63 2.10
C THR A 42 11.98 -12.11 2.33
N ALA A 43 12.91 -12.87 2.92
CA ALA A 43 12.71 -14.29 3.23
C ALA A 43 11.60 -14.54 4.26
N LYS A 44 11.35 -13.59 5.18
CA LYS A 44 10.23 -13.65 6.14
C LYS A 44 8.93 -13.09 5.56
N PHE A 45 9.04 -12.06 4.72
CA PHE A 45 7.88 -11.35 4.14
C PHE A 45 7.09 -12.24 3.18
N SER A 46 7.75 -12.88 2.22
CA SER A 46 7.07 -13.72 1.23
C SER A 46 6.21 -14.84 1.84
N PRO A 47 6.71 -15.67 2.78
CA PRO A 47 5.88 -16.70 3.40
C PRO A 47 4.78 -16.10 4.27
N ALA A 48 5.04 -15.04 5.04
CA ALA A 48 4.02 -14.41 5.87
C ALA A 48 2.88 -13.80 5.03
N LEU A 49 3.21 -13.14 3.92
CA LEU A 49 2.22 -12.58 3.00
C LEU A 49 1.45 -13.68 2.25
N ARG A 50 2.12 -14.78 1.90
CA ARG A 50 1.49 -15.95 1.28
C ARG A 50 0.49 -16.59 2.25
N GLU A 51 0.90 -16.87 3.48
CA GLU A 51 0.04 -17.43 4.52
C GLU A 51 -1.16 -16.51 4.77
N PHE A 52 -0.93 -15.20 4.86
CA PHE A 52 -1.99 -14.21 5.00
C PHE A 52 -3.05 -14.34 3.91
N TYR A 53 -2.67 -14.36 2.62
CA TYR A 53 -3.64 -14.42 1.52
C TYR A 53 -4.19 -15.83 1.21
N GLN A 54 -3.61 -16.89 1.78
CA GLN A 54 -4.13 -18.24 1.68
C GLN A 54 -5.28 -18.50 2.66
N ASP A 55 -5.38 -17.71 3.72
CA ASP A 55 -6.53 -17.70 4.60
C ASP A 55 -7.78 -17.26 3.82
N GLU A 56 -8.85 -18.07 3.87
CA GLU A 56 -10.10 -17.79 3.16
C GLU A 56 -10.71 -16.46 3.61
N ASP A 57 -10.54 -16.10 4.88
CA ASP A 57 -11.03 -14.84 5.42
C ASP A 57 -10.24 -13.62 4.93
N HIS A 58 -9.06 -13.82 4.33
CA HIS A 58 -8.19 -12.74 3.86
C HIS A 58 -8.05 -12.67 2.33
N ARG A 59 -8.72 -13.59 1.61
CA ARG A 59 -8.63 -13.64 0.16
C ARG A 59 -9.14 -12.33 -0.46
N ALA A 60 -8.26 -11.69 -1.22
CA ALA A 60 -8.59 -10.48 -1.97
C ALA A 60 -9.00 -10.83 -3.40
N ASP A 61 -9.98 -10.10 -3.94
CA ASP A 61 -10.33 -10.15 -5.35
C ASP A 61 -9.36 -9.33 -6.21
N PHE A 62 -8.74 -8.30 -5.62
CA PHE A 62 -7.70 -7.49 -6.24
C PHE A 62 -6.81 -6.85 -5.18
N VAL A 63 -5.52 -6.70 -5.47
CA VAL A 63 -4.55 -6.09 -4.56
C VAL A 63 -3.95 -4.83 -5.18
N VAL A 64 -3.87 -3.77 -4.41
CA VAL A 64 -3.27 -2.51 -4.82
C VAL A 64 -1.95 -2.31 -4.08
N ILE A 65 -0.88 -2.07 -4.82
CA ILE A 65 0.46 -1.86 -4.28
C ILE A 65 0.89 -0.42 -4.57
N GLU A 66 1.24 0.36 -3.56
CA GLU A 66 1.95 1.61 -3.81
C GLU A 66 3.36 1.30 -4.35
N THR A 67 3.71 1.88 -5.50
CA THR A 67 5.06 1.67 -6.06
C THR A 67 6.11 2.16 -5.07
N PRO A 68 7.20 1.41 -4.86
CA PRO A 68 8.29 1.90 -4.03
C PRO A 68 8.85 3.19 -4.65
N LEU A 69 9.20 4.16 -3.81
CA LEU A 69 9.84 5.39 -4.27
C LEU A 69 11.08 5.05 -5.11
N GLY A 70 11.15 5.64 -6.32
CA GLY A 70 12.37 5.60 -7.14
C GLY A 70 13.55 6.27 -6.45
N ILE A 71 14.72 6.27 -7.10
CA ILE A 71 15.97 6.84 -6.56
C ILE A 71 15.70 8.23 -5.94
N VAL A 72 15.85 8.32 -4.62
CA VAL A 72 15.84 9.61 -3.91
C VAL A 72 17.21 10.24 -4.09
N MET A 73 17.29 11.24 -4.97
CA MET A 73 18.47 12.07 -5.18
C MET A 73 18.60 13.09 -4.03
N ASP A 74 19.81 13.22 -3.47
CA ASP A 74 20.12 14.27 -2.49
C ASP A 74 20.25 15.64 -3.16
N TYR A 75 19.79 16.69 -2.49
CA TYR A 75 20.18 18.09 -2.75
C TYR A 75 20.96 18.72 -1.58
N GLY A 76 21.18 17.96 -0.49
CA GLY A 76 22.08 18.22 0.62
C GLY A 76 21.67 19.38 1.53
N ALA A 77 21.48 19.11 2.83
CA ALA A 77 21.71 20.14 3.85
C ALA A 77 23.17 20.01 4.32
N GLY A 78 24.08 20.75 3.68
CA GLY A 78 25.51 20.75 3.94
C GLY A 78 26.31 21.25 2.73
N ALA A 79 27.56 21.64 2.94
CA ALA A 79 28.44 22.07 1.84
C ALA A 79 28.74 20.87 0.91
N ALA A 80 27.97 20.74 -0.15
CA ALA A 80 28.26 19.82 -1.26
C ALA A 80 29.30 20.46 -2.19
N ASN A 81 30.31 19.68 -2.60
CA ASN A 81 31.20 20.11 -3.68
C ASN A 81 30.41 20.11 -5.01
N PRO A 82 30.68 21.04 -5.94
CA PRO A 82 30.07 21.01 -7.27
C PRO A 82 30.32 19.66 -7.95
N GLY A 83 29.27 18.86 -8.16
CA GLY A 83 29.32 17.56 -8.85
C GLY A 83 28.99 16.33 -8.00
N ASP A 84 28.84 16.45 -6.67
CA ASP A 84 28.49 15.33 -5.80
C ASP A 84 27.02 14.87 -6.00
N LYS A 85 26.81 13.80 -6.75
CA LYS A 85 25.53 13.05 -6.75
C LYS A 85 25.57 12.02 -5.62
N ARG A 86 24.99 12.33 -4.45
CA ARG A 86 24.83 11.36 -3.36
C ARG A 86 23.42 10.76 -3.40
N SER A 87 23.30 9.43 -3.41
CA SER A 87 22.02 8.75 -3.15
C SER A 87 21.95 8.41 -1.67
N ILE A 88 21.14 9.13 -0.90
CA ILE A 88 21.08 8.94 0.57
C ILE A 88 20.39 7.62 0.94
N ASN A 89 19.68 6.97 0.01
CA ASN A 89 18.72 5.92 0.38
C ASN A 89 18.79 4.64 -0.46
N ALA A 90 19.92 4.33 -1.10
CA ALA A 90 20.06 3.15 -1.98
C ALA A 90 19.66 1.83 -1.28
N ALA A 91 20.06 1.65 -0.02
CA ALA A 91 19.73 0.45 0.76
C ALA A 91 18.21 0.32 1.03
N THR A 92 17.54 1.41 1.36
CA THR A 92 16.08 1.41 1.58
C THR A 92 15.35 1.23 0.27
N VAL A 93 15.78 1.91 -0.81
CA VAL A 93 15.20 1.74 -2.16
C VAL A 93 15.33 0.28 -2.60
N ALA A 94 16.51 -0.32 -2.45
CA ALA A 94 16.72 -1.74 -2.73
C ALA A 94 15.80 -2.61 -1.87
N SER A 95 15.70 -2.34 -0.56
CA SER A 95 14.83 -3.09 0.34
C SER A 95 13.34 -3.00 -0.03
N LEU A 96 12.83 -1.80 -0.34
CA LEU A 96 11.43 -1.60 -0.70
C LEU A 96 11.11 -2.27 -2.05
N ASN A 97 12.03 -2.18 -3.02
CA ASN A 97 11.88 -2.88 -4.30
C ASN A 97 11.94 -4.40 -4.14
N SER A 98 12.81 -4.94 -3.27
CA SER A 98 12.84 -6.37 -2.97
C SER A 98 11.53 -6.84 -2.33
N LEU A 99 10.96 -6.07 -1.39
CA LEU A 99 9.67 -6.41 -0.77
C LEU A 99 8.50 -6.29 -1.76
N ALA A 100 8.48 -5.25 -2.60
CA ALA A 100 7.47 -5.11 -3.65
C ALA A 100 7.54 -6.27 -4.66
N GLY A 101 8.73 -6.65 -5.11
CA GLY A 101 8.93 -7.81 -5.98
C GLY A 101 8.51 -9.13 -5.32
N ALA A 102 8.77 -9.29 -4.03
CA ALA A 102 8.30 -10.43 -3.26
C ALA A 102 6.76 -10.47 -3.16
N ALA A 103 6.11 -9.34 -2.91
CA ALA A 103 4.65 -9.24 -2.92
C ALA A 103 4.08 -9.67 -4.27
N ILE A 104 4.63 -9.12 -5.37
CA ILE A 104 4.24 -9.49 -6.74
C ILE A 104 4.36 -11.00 -6.96
N GLY A 105 5.50 -11.60 -6.63
CA GLY A 105 5.73 -13.03 -6.82
C GLY A 105 4.78 -13.91 -5.98
N VAL A 106 4.42 -13.46 -4.78
CA VAL A 106 3.39 -14.13 -3.96
C VAL A 106 2.02 -14.04 -4.63
N LEU A 107 1.60 -12.84 -5.05
CA LEU A 107 0.29 -12.60 -5.65
C LEU A 107 0.13 -13.35 -6.98
N ASP A 108 1.13 -13.30 -7.85
CA ASP A 108 1.16 -14.08 -9.10
C ASP A 108 1.13 -15.59 -8.79
N GLY A 109 1.91 -16.05 -7.81
CA GLY A 109 1.94 -17.44 -7.39
C GLY A 109 0.65 -17.93 -6.70
N LEU A 110 -0.23 -17.02 -6.29
CA LEU A 110 -1.57 -17.33 -5.74
C LEU A 110 -2.69 -17.06 -6.75
N GLY A 111 -2.38 -16.52 -7.94
CA GLY A 111 -3.38 -16.14 -8.92
C GLY A 111 -4.26 -14.95 -8.48
N ILE A 112 -3.76 -14.10 -7.58
CA ILE A 112 -4.47 -12.91 -7.10
C ILE A 112 -4.09 -11.73 -8.01
N PRO A 113 -5.05 -11.10 -8.72
CA PRO A 113 -4.74 -9.99 -9.60
C PRO A 113 -4.35 -8.75 -8.79
N TYR A 114 -3.44 -7.95 -9.35
CA TYR A 114 -2.96 -6.75 -8.67
C TYR A 114 -2.72 -5.59 -9.62
N GLY A 115 -2.63 -4.39 -9.04
CA GLY A 115 -2.26 -3.17 -9.73
C GLY A 115 -1.37 -2.30 -8.86
N MET A 116 -0.67 -1.36 -9.48
CA MET A 116 0.26 -0.46 -8.82
C MET A 116 -0.19 0.99 -8.87
N LEU A 117 0.05 1.74 -7.80
CA LEU A 117 -0.21 3.18 -7.70
C LEU A 117 1.09 3.98 -7.71
N GLN A 118 1.07 5.17 -8.29
CA GLN A 118 2.14 6.14 -8.08
C GLN A 118 2.16 6.59 -6.60
N PRO A 119 3.32 6.89 -6.01
CA PRO A 119 3.37 7.24 -4.60
C PRO A 119 2.52 8.46 -4.29
N ARG A 120 1.75 8.42 -3.20
CA ARG A 120 0.83 9.49 -2.75
C ARG A 120 -0.30 9.86 -3.73
N SER A 121 -0.42 9.18 -4.87
CA SER A 121 -1.47 9.48 -5.86
C SER A 121 -2.89 9.18 -5.34
N TRP A 122 -2.97 8.32 -4.32
CA TRP A 122 -4.21 7.95 -3.63
C TRP A 122 -4.75 9.06 -2.72
N HIS A 123 -3.94 10.03 -2.27
CA HIS A 123 -4.38 11.10 -1.37
C HIS A 123 -5.62 11.84 -1.90
N THR A 124 -5.62 12.20 -3.18
CA THR A 124 -6.74 12.94 -3.77
C THR A 124 -8.02 12.10 -3.85
N SER A 125 -7.89 10.78 -4.08
CA SER A 125 -9.03 9.87 -4.12
C SER A 125 -9.59 9.60 -2.72
N TYR A 126 -8.73 9.55 -1.70
CA TYR A 126 -9.13 9.23 -0.34
C TYR A 126 -9.62 10.45 0.46
N PHE A 127 -8.91 11.58 0.41
CA PHE A 127 -9.26 12.78 1.17
C PHE A 127 -10.10 13.80 0.38
N GLY A 128 -10.18 13.64 -0.95
CA GLY A 128 -10.79 14.61 -1.86
C GLY A 128 -9.80 15.67 -2.38
N SER A 129 -10.24 16.37 -3.43
CA SER A 129 -9.44 17.42 -4.06
C SER A 129 -9.25 18.62 -3.12
N GLY A 130 -8.01 19.13 -3.05
CA GLY A 130 -7.66 20.31 -2.27
C GLY A 130 -7.36 20.06 -0.79
N PHE A 131 -7.53 18.83 -0.29
CA PHE A 131 -7.13 18.49 1.07
C PHE A 131 -5.62 18.64 1.26
N LYS A 132 -5.22 19.27 2.37
CA LYS A 132 -3.84 19.34 2.83
C LYS A 132 -3.80 19.07 4.34
N PRO A 133 -2.97 18.15 4.82
CA PRO A 133 -2.83 17.90 6.24
C PRO A 133 -2.21 19.11 6.94
N LYS A 134 -2.55 19.29 8.22
CA LYS A 134 -1.88 20.25 9.08
C LYS A 134 -0.39 19.90 9.15
N ASP A 135 0.47 20.90 9.00
CA ASP A 135 1.94 20.77 9.06
C ASP A 135 2.57 19.80 8.04
N GLY A 136 1.82 19.35 7.04
CA GLY A 136 2.31 18.39 6.04
C GLY A 136 2.35 16.93 6.51
N ASP A 137 1.83 16.62 7.70
CA ASP A 137 1.83 15.27 8.28
C ASP A 137 0.71 14.39 7.67
N TRP A 138 1.03 13.78 6.53
CA TRP A 138 0.11 12.88 5.82
C TRP A 138 -0.22 11.62 6.61
N LYS A 139 0.74 11.04 7.34
CA LYS A 139 0.52 9.80 8.11
C LYS A 139 -0.48 10.04 9.24
N ALA A 140 -0.35 11.15 9.97
CA ALA A 140 -1.33 11.51 10.99
C ALA A 140 -2.72 11.79 10.40
N ALA A 141 -2.78 12.42 9.22
CA ALA A 141 -4.05 12.66 8.54
C ALA A 141 -4.74 11.37 8.08
N SER A 142 -4.00 10.39 7.57
CA SER A 142 -4.52 9.06 7.22
C SER A 142 -5.16 8.38 8.42
N VAL A 143 -4.46 8.37 9.56
CA VAL A 143 -4.97 7.78 10.81
C VAL A 143 -6.23 8.50 11.29
N ALA A 144 -6.24 9.84 11.26
CA ALA A 144 -7.40 10.62 11.65
C ALA A 144 -8.61 10.34 10.74
N HIS A 145 -8.39 10.24 9.43
CA HIS A 145 -9.44 9.99 8.46
C HIS A 145 -10.01 8.58 8.56
N ALA A 146 -9.15 7.56 8.73
CA ALA A 146 -9.59 6.19 9.00
C ALA A 146 -10.46 6.12 10.27
N ARG A 147 -10.07 6.82 11.34
CA ARG A 147 -10.87 6.89 12.58
C ARG A 147 -12.21 7.61 12.41
N LEU A 148 -12.28 8.68 11.60
CA LEU A 148 -13.54 9.35 11.28
C LEU A 148 -14.53 8.42 10.56
N GLN A 149 -14.01 7.47 9.79
CA GLN A 149 -14.78 6.44 9.10
C GLN A 149 -15.03 5.19 9.96
N ASN A 150 -14.59 5.16 11.21
CA ASN A 150 -14.61 3.99 12.09
C ASN A 150 -13.84 2.76 11.55
N VAL A 151 -12.85 2.97 10.69
CA VAL A 151 -12.00 1.88 10.19
C VAL A 151 -11.16 1.33 11.35
N PRO A 152 -11.21 0.01 11.63
CA PRO A 152 -10.40 -0.60 12.67
C PRO A 152 -8.90 -0.51 12.34
N LEU A 153 -8.12 0.12 13.22
CA LEU A 153 -6.65 0.21 13.14
C LEU A 153 -6.00 -0.57 14.29
N PRO A 154 -4.78 -1.11 14.12
CA PRO A 154 -4.09 -1.87 15.16
C PRO A 154 -3.84 -1.02 16.42
N VAL A 155 -4.06 -1.60 17.60
CA VAL A 155 -3.89 -0.90 18.88
C VAL A 155 -2.42 -0.99 19.35
N GLY A 156 -1.92 0.05 20.01
CA GLY A 156 -0.64 -0.01 20.74
C GLY A 156 0.64 0.19 19.91
N ASN A 157 0.57 0.28 18.57
CA ASN A 157 1.72 0.62 17.73
C ASN A 157 1.38 1.73 16.73
N ARG A 158 2.02 2.90 16.87
CA ARG A 158 1.78 4.07 16.03
C ARG A 158 2.15 3.83 14.56
N GLN A 159 3.32 3.24 14.28
CA GLN A 159 3.78 3.02 12.91
C GLN A 159 2.87 2.03 12.18
N ALA A 160 2.46 0.96 12.87
CA ALA A 160 1.47 0.04 12.32
C ALA A 160 0.12 0.72 12.01
N GLN A 161 -0.34 1.66 12.85
CA GLN A 161 -1.56 2.43 12.56
C GLN A 161 -1.40 3.31 11.32
N GLU A 162 -0.26 3.99 11.20
CA GLU A 162 0.05 4.87 10.08
C GLU A 162 0.10 4.10 8.75
N ASP A 163 0.81 2.98 8.70
CA ASP A 163 0.95 2.17 7.48
C ASP A 163 -0.36 1.41 7.15
N CYS A 164 -1.12 0.95 8.15
CA CYS A 164 -2.47 0.40 7.92
C CYS A 164 -3.43 1.46 7.36
N ALA A 165 -3.38 2.70 7.84
CA ALA A 165 -4.26 3.76 7.37
C ALA A 165 -3.94 4.18 5.92
N ASP A 166 -2.65 4.20 5.56
CA ASP A 166 -2.23 4.44 4.17
C ASP A 166 -2.65 3.29 3.24
N ALA A 167 -2.55 2.04 3.71
CA ALA A 167 -3.03 0.88 2.97
C ALA A 167 -4.53 1.00 2.61
N VAL A 168 -5.37 1.49 3.54
CA VAL A 168 -6.80 1.78 3.28
C VAL A 168 -6.95 2.81 2.16
N GLY A 169 -6.20 3.91 2.21
CA GLY A 169 -6.23 4.94 1.17
C GLY A 169 -5.83 4.41 -0.20
N ALA A 170 -4.80 3.55 -0.26
CA ALA A 170 -4.40 2.85 -1.47
C ALA A 170 -5.51 1.93 -2.00
N ALA A 171 -6.13 1.13 -1.15
CA ALA A 171 -7.23 0.25 -1.51
C ALA A 171 -8.45 1.02 -2.06
N CYS A 172 -8.83 2.14 -1.42
CA CYS A 172 -9.92 3.00 -1.89
C CYS A 172 -9.65 3.59 -3.29
N SER A 173 -8.39 3.63 -3.72
CA SER A 173 -7.97 4.25 -4.98
C SER A 173 -7.85 3.28 -6.16
N TRP A 174 -8.20 2.00 -5.97
CA TRP A 174 -7.98 0.90 -6.92
C TRP A 174 -8.55 1.13 -8.33
N THR A 175 -9.71 1.80 -8.45
CA THR A 175 -10.36 2.07 -9.75
C THR A 175 -9.76 3.25 -10.49
N SER A 176 -9.23 4.24 -9.77
CA SER A 176 -8.95 5.58 -10.30
C SER A 176 -7.46 5.90 -10.42
N LYS A 177 -6.60 5.17 -9.70
CA LYS A 177 -5.17 5.49 -9.59
C LYS A 177 -4.23 4.34 -9.98
N ALA A 178 -4.74 3.16 -10.33
CA ALA A 178 -3.91 2.07 -10.83
C ALA A 178 -3.23 2.50 -12.14
N ILE A 179 -1.92 2.78 -12.07
CA ILE A 179 -1.09 3.20 -13.20
C ILE A 179 -0.56 2.02 -14.00
N PHE A 180 -0.52 0.85 -13.38
CA PHE A 180 -0.04 -0.38 -13.98
C PHE A 180 -0.85 -1.56 -13.45
N VAL A 181 -1.35 -2.38 -14.37
CA VAL A 181 -1.95 -3.68 -14.11
C VAL A 181 -1.29 -4.64 -15.11
N PRO A 182 -0.63 -5.73 -14.64
CA PRO A 182 0.00 -6.70 -15.54
C PRO A 182 -0.99 -7.23 -16.58
N GLU A 183 -0.52 -7.47 -17.81
CA GLU A 183 -1.37 -7.90 -18.93
C GLU A 183 -2.23 -9.11 -18.58
N HIS A 184 -1.65 -10.12 -17.93
CA HIS A 184 -2.36 -11.33 -17.51
C HIS A 184 -3.44 -11.09 -16.43
N HIS A 185 -3.40 -9.95 -15.74
CA HIS A 185 -4.39 -9.53 -14.75
C HIS A 185 -5.38 -8.49 -15.28
N GLN A 186 -5.17 -7.93 -16.47
CA GLN A 186 -6.02 -6.86 -17.01
C GLN A 186 -7.48 -7.29 -17.15
N ARG A 187 -7.74 -8.53 -17.61
CA ARG A 187 -9.10 -9.04 -17.73
C ARG A 187 -9.81 -9.07 -16.37
N ALA A 188 -9.18 -9.67 -15.36
CA ALA A 188 -9.74 -9.74 -14.01
C ALA A 188 -10.01 -8.34 -13.43
N TYR A 189 -9.06 -7.41 -13.61
CA TYR A 189 -9.24 -6.01 -13.20
C TYR A 189 -10.44 -5.34 -13.89
N MET A 190 -10.57 -5.51 -15.21
CA MET A 190 -11.68 -4.91 -15.97
C MET A 190 -13.02 -5.56 -15.59
N ASP A 191 -13.06 -6.87 -15.40
CA ASP A 191 -14.26 -7.58 -14.94
C ASP A 191 -14.71 -7.02 -13.58
N LEU A 192 -13.79 -6.81 -12.62
CA LEU A 192 -14.10 -6.18 -11.33
C LEU A 192 -14.60 -4.74 -11.49
N ARG A 193 -13.96 -3.92 -12.34
CA ARG A 193 -14.39 -2.54 -12.58
C ARG A 193 -15.77 -2.44 -13.21
N MET A 194 -16.08 -3.32 -14.16
CA MET A 194 -17.34 -3.28 -14.90
C MET A 194 -18.50 -3.86 -14.09
N SER A 195 -18.23 -4.87 -13.25
CA SER A 195 -19.23 -5.49 -12.38
C SER A 195 -19.71 -4.56 -11.26
N TYR A 196 -18.87 -3.62 -10.82
CA TYR A 196 -19.15 -2.72 -9.70
C TYR A 196 -19.11 -1.23 -10.06
N GLY A 197 -18.86 -0.87 -11.33
CA GLY A 197 -18.81 0.51 -11.84
C GLY A 197 -20.16 1.22 -11.92
N ARG A 198 -21.25 0.58 -11.49
CA ARG A 198 -22.55 1.22 -11.22
C ARG A 198 -22.83 1.17 -9.72
N VAL A 199 -22.13 1.98 -8.94
CA VAL A 199 -22.68 2.38 -7.64
C VAL A 199 -23.62 3.55 -7.93
N ALA A 200 -24.88 3.38 -7.55
CA ALA A 200 -25.91 4.41 -7.63
C ALA A 200 -25.46 5.70 -6.93
N ALA A 201 -25.93 6.83 -7.47
CA ALA A 201 -25.74 8.17 -6.94
C ALA A 201 -26.24 8.32 -5.49
#